data_AF-A0A850M1W9-F1
#
_entry.id   AF-A0A850M1W9-F1
#
_cell.length_a   1.000
_cell.length_b   1.000
_cell.length_c   1.000
_cell.angle_alpha   90.00
_cell.angle_beta   90.00
_cell.angle_gamma   90.00
#
_symmetry.space_group_name_H-M   'P 1'
#
loop_
_entity.id
_entity.type
_entity.pdbx_description
1 polymer ?
#
loop_
_entity_poly.entity_id
_entity_poly.type
_entity_poly.pdbx_seq_one_letter_code
_entity_poly.pdbx_strand_id
1 'polypeptide(L)'
;VFTWCVNRFAGLHLTDSQTGFRAIRREVLEEVPITSDYTYTQELIIRAAEEGFRISEVPVKFLKRPHGKSKLISDPADYALRISIIGLKTYRDYHPLSLFGALGTVLIASGILVGAVVVYNSMMFGQLLTGNLVLSALLIIMGIQILLFGLVCDMYITRHVKEVKYKLR
;
A
#
# COMPACT_ATOMS: atom_id res chain seq x y z
N VAL A 1 0.29 9.73 13.32
CA VAL A 1 0.46 9.73 11.84
C VAL A 1 -0.77 9.14 11.16
N PHE A 2 -1.13 7.88 11.43
CA PHE A 2 -2.31 7.26 10.80
C PHE A 2 -3.63 8.03 11.00
N THR A 3 -3.97 8.44 12.23
CA THR A 3 -5.18 9.25 12.50
C THR A 3 -5.19 10.56 11.72
N TRP A 4 -4.03 11.21 11.57
CA TRP A 4 -3.91 12.44 10.82
C TRP A 4 -4.22 12.24 9.33
N CYS A 5 -3.72 11.15 8.73
CA CYS A 5 -4.04 10.80 7.35
C CYS A 5 -5.55 10.55 7.18
N VAL A 6 -6.16 9.76 8.07
CA VAL A 6 -7.60 9.45 8.02
C VAL A 6 -8.44 10.73 8.14
N ASN A 7 -8.10 11.62 9.07
CA ASN A 7 -8.77 12.92 9.22
C ASN A 7 -8.67 13.77 7.96
N ARG A 8 -7.50 13.76 7.29
CA ARG A 8 -7.29 14.53 6.05
C ARG A 8 -8.13 14.01 4.89
N PHE A 9 -8.29 12.69 4.77
CA PHE A 9 -9.09 12.04 3.72
C PHE A 9 -10.59 12.12 3.99
N ALA A 10 -11.01 11.84 5.23
CA ALA A 10 -12.42 11.79 5.61
C ALA A 10 -13.01 13.17 5.99
N GLY A 11 -12.19 14.22 6.10
CA GLY A 11 -12.65 15.53 6.58
C GLY A 11 -13.07 15.54 8.05
N LEU A 12 -12.55 14.60 8.84
CA LEU A 12 -12.92 14.41 10.25
C LEU A 12 -11.85 14.95 11.20
N HIS A 13 -12.20 15.06 12.48
CA HIS A 13 -11.30 15.47 13.56
C HIS A 13 -11.27 14.42 14.67
N LEU A 14 -10.88 13.19 14.32
CA LEU A 14 -10.75 12.08 15.26
C LEU A 14 -9.42 12.16 16.02
N THR A 15 -9.43 11.76 17.29
CA THR A 15 -8.24 11.62 18.14
C THR A 15 -7.62 10.23 17.98
N ASP A 16 -8.44 9.18 17.83
CA ASP A 16 -8.03 7.80 17.59
C ASP A 16 -8.85 7.15 16.47
N SER A 17 -8.25 6.97 15.29
CA SER A 17 -8.89 6.30 14.17
C SER A 17 -8.66 4.78 14.16
N GLN A 18 -7.83 4.24 15.06
CA GLN A 18 -7.36 2.86 15.01
C GLN A 18 -8.11 1.94 15.97
N THR A 19 -8.83 2.50 16.95
CA THR A 19 -9.69 1.71 17.84
C THR A 19 -10.73 0.90 17.07
N GLY A 20 -10.88 -0.37 17.46
CA GLY A 20 -11.97 -1.25 16.99
C GLY A 20 -13.24 -1.13 17.82
N PHE A 21 -13.21 -0.39 18.94
CA PHE A 21 -14.36 -0.25 19.82
C PHE A 21 -15.34 0.80 19.28
N ARG A 22 -16.41 0.36 18.61
CA ARG A 22 -17.33 1.22 17.85
C ARG A 22 -18.75 0.69 17.92
N ALA A 23 -19.72 1.60 17.87
CA ALA A 23 -21.12 1.29 17.62
C ALA A 23 -21.44 1.72 16.19
N ILE A 24 -21.96 0.79 15.37
CA ILE A 24 -22.24 1.01 13.95
C ILE A 24 -23.72 0.69 13.72
N ARG A 25 -24.44 1.57 13.02
CA ARG A 25 -25.82 1.30 12.60
C ARG A 25 -25.80 0.26 11.48
N ARG A 26 -26.82 -0.59 11.44
CA ARG A 26 -26.96 -1.63 10.42
C ARG A 26 -26.87 -1.08 8.99
N GLU A 27 -27.57 0.02 8.71
CA GLU A 27 -27.59 0.70 7.41
C GLU A 27 -26.18 1.02 6.89
N VAL A 28 -25.28 1.45 7.78
CA VAL A 28 -23.89 1.76 7.41
C VAL A 28 -23.15 0.51 6.96
N LEU A 29 -23.40 -0.65 7.59
CA LEU A 29 -22.76 -1.91 7.20
C LEU A 29 -23.29 -2.45 5.88
N GLU A 30 -24.53 -2.14 5.54
CA GLU A 30 -25.16 -2.55 4.27
C GLU A 30 -24.68 -1.68 3.11
N GLU A 31 -24.47 -0.38 3.33
CA GLU A 31 -24.04 0.56 2.29
C GLU A 31 -22.52 0.68 2.13
N VAL A 32 -21.74 0.38 3.19
CA VAL A 32 -20.27 0.53 3.21
C VAL A 32 -19.60 -0.84 3.17
N PRO A 33 -19.33 -1.42 1.98
CA PRO A 33 -18.61 -2.68 1.87
C PRO A 33 -17.14 -2.49 2.26
N ILE A 34 -16.71 -3.21 3.30
CA ILE A 34 -15.31 -3.28 3.72
C ILE A 34 -14.62 -4.35 2.89
N THR A 35 -13.48 -4.02 2.29
CA THR A 35 -12.72 -4.96 1.44
C THR A 35 -11.36 -5.35 2.01
N SER A 36 -10.86 -4.60 2.99
CA SER A 36 -9.55 -4.83 3.60
C SER A 36 -9.63 -5.60 4.92
N ASP A 37 -8.89 -6.70 5.04
CA ASP A 37 -8.77 -7.44 6.30
C ASP A 37 -7.92 -6.71 7.36
N TYR A 38 -6.93 -5.92 6.93
CA TYR A 38 -5.92 -5.35 7.84
C TYR A 38 -6.19 -3.88 8.23
N THR A 39 -6.92 -3.16 7.40
CA THR A 39 -7.21 -1.72 7.58
C THR A 39 -8.70 -1.43 7.55
N TYR A 40 -9.52 -2.43 7.90
CA TYR A 40 -10.97 -2.33 7.92
C TYR A 40 -11.48 -1.14 8.73
N THR A 41 -10.79 -0.78 9.83
CA THR A 41 -11.20 0.33 10.70
C THR A 41 -11.05 1.68 10.02
N GLN A 42 -9.93 1.91 9.32
CA GLN A 42 -9.72 3.16 8.58
C GLN A 42 -10.57 3.20 7.31
N GLU A 43 -10.65 2.08 6.59
CA GLU A 43 -11.47 1.97 5.38
C GLU A 43 -12.94 2.28 5.69
N LEU A 44 -13.48 1.72 6.78
CA LEU A 44 -14.84 1.98 7.23
C LEU A 44 -15.06 3.48 7.53
N ILE A 45 -14.12 4.15 8.21
CA ILE A 45 -14.24 5.59 8.50
C ILE A 45 -14.29 6.40 7.20
N ILE A 46 -13.33 6.15 6.31
CA ILE A 46 -13.17 6.94 5.08
C ILE A 46 -14.40 6.75 4.20
N ARG A 47 -14.81 5.50 3.95
CA ARG A 47 -15.98 5.23 3.11
C ARG A 47 -17.29 5.69 3.75
N ALA A 48 -17.47 5.52 5.06
CA ALA A 48 -18.67 6.02 5.72
C ALA A 48 -18.76 7.55 5.66
N ALA A 49 -17.63 8.26 5.73
CA ALA A 49 -17.60 9.70 5.54
C ALA A 49 -17.91 10.10 4.08
N GLU A 50 -17.38 9.36 3.09
CA GLU A 50 -17.66 9.59 1.66
C GLU A 50 -19.14 9.36 1.30
N GLU A 51 -19.78 8.33 1.87
CA GLU A 51 -21.21 8.06 1.72
C GLU A 51 -22.09 9.03 2.55
N GLY A 52 -21.48 9.98 3.28
CA GLY A 52 -22.19 11.05 3.99
C GLY A 52 -22.74 10.66 5.37
N PHE A 53 -22.31 9.53 5.94
CA PHE A 53 -22.71 9.13 7.29
C PHE A 53 -22.08 10.01 8.37
N ARG A 54 -22.81 10.21 9.47
CA ARG A 54 -22.34 10.96 10.63
C ARG A 54 -21.44 10.09 11.51
N ILE A 55 -20.24 10.59 11.78
CA ILE A 55 -19.24 9.93 12.62
C ILE A 55 -18.94 10.81 13.82
N SER A 56 -19.02 10.24 15.02
CA SER A 56 -18.73 10.93 16.28
C SER A 56 -17.76 10.11 17.14
N GLU A 57 -16.76 10.76 17.71
CA GLU A 57 -15.85 10.16 18.67
C GLU A 57 -16.33 10.42 20.10
N VAL A 58 -16.36 9.36 20.93
CA VAL A 58 -16.59 9.48 22.37
C VAL A 58 -15.24 9.32 23.07
N PRO A 59 -14.80 10.28 23.91
CA PRO A 59 -13.51 10.20 24.55
C PRO A 59 -13.46 9.02 25.53
N VAL A 60 -12.46 8.14 25.34
CA VAL A 60 -12.23 6.96 26.20
C VAL A 60 -10.86 7.08 26.86
N LYS A 61 -10.79 6.75 28.16
CA LYS A 61 -9.53 6.74 28.92
C LYS A 61 -8.95 5.33 28.92
N PHE A 62 -7.81 5.14 28.25
CA PHE A 62 -7.06 3.88 28.30
C PHE A 62 -6.33 3.75 29.65
N LEU A 63 -6.75 2.81 30.49
CA LEU A 63 -6.08 2.51 31.74
C LEU A 63 -4.88 1.60 31.50
N LYS A 64 -3.75 1.87 32.17
CA LYS A 64 -2.60 0.96 32.18
C LYS A 64 -3.03 -0.35 32.84
N ARG A 65 -2.73 -1.47 32.17
CA ARG A 65 -3.01 -2.79 32.73
C ARG A 65 -2.13 -3.01 33.98
N PRO A 66 -2.69 -3.38 35.15
CA PRO A 66 -1.90 -3.56 36.38
C PRO A 66 -1.00 -4.81 36.33
N HIS A 67 -1.36 -5.82 35.53
CA HIS A 67 -0.59 -7.06 35.37
C HIS A 67 -0.52 -7.52 33.90
N GLY A 68 0.60 -8.15 33.53
CA GLY A 68 0.85 -8.67 32.18
C GLY A 68 1.65 -7.72 31.28
N LYS A 69 2.52 -8.29 30.43
CA LYS A 69 3.27 -7.53 29.42
C LYS A 69 2.40 -7.34 28.17
N SER A 70 2.43 -6.14 27.59
CA SER A 70 1.77 -5.89 26.31
C SER A 70 2.40 -6.79 25.24
N LYS A 71 1.56 -7.56 24.52
CA LYS A 71 2.00 -8.33 23.34
C LYS A 71 2.20 -7.43 22.10
N LEU A 72 1.86 -6.16 22.21
CA LEU A 72 1.87 -5.21 21.08
C LEU A 72 3.25 -4.59 20.85
N ILE A 73 4.00 -4.32 21.92
CA ILE A 73 5.32 -3.67 21.85
C ILE A 73 6.25 -4.41 22.80
N SER A 74 6.88 -5.46 22.29
CA SER A 74 7.90 -6.25 23.00
C SER A 74 9.24 -5.54 22.96
N ASP A 75 9.57 -4.96 21.81
CA ASP A 75 10.81 -4.24 21.50
C ASP A 75 10.48 -3.09 20.53
N PRO A 76 10.90 -1.84 20.81
CA PRO A 76 10.66 -0.70 19.93
C PRO A 76 11.21 -0.88 18.50
N ALA A 77 12.34 -1.58 18.34
CA ALA A 77 12.97 -1.81 17.04
C ALA A 77 12.23 -2.90 16.25
N ASP A 78 11.85 -4.01 16.89
CA ASP A 78 11.02 -5.06 16.27
C ASP A 78 9.63 -4.50 15.89
N TYR A 79 9.08 -3.63 16.73
CA TYR A 79 7.81 -2.95 16.47
C TYR A 79 7.91 -2.00 15.27
N ALA A 80 8.98 -1.21 15.17
CA ALA A 80 9.21 -0.32 14.03
C ALA A 80 9.38 -1.10 12.72
N LEU A 81 10.12 -2.22 12.73
CA LEU A 81 10.27 -3.10 11.57
C LEU A 81 8.95 -3.75 11.18
N ARG A 82 8.19 -4.29 12.14
CA ARG A 82 6.85 -4.85 11.89
C ARG A 82 5.92 -3.81 11.29
N ILE A 83 5.85 -2.61 11.86
CA ILE A 83 5.01 -1.54 11.32
C ILE A 83 5.45 -1.16 9.91
N SER A 84 6.75 -1.11 9.64
CA SER A 84 7.26 -0.78 8.30
C SER A 84 6.90 -1.87 7.29
N ILE A 85 7.03 -3.15 7.64
CA ILE A 85 6.64 -4.28 6.80
C ILE A 85 5.12 -4.30 6.58
N ILE A 86 4.34 -4.06 7.62
CA ILE A 86 2.86 -3.99 7.53
C ILE A 86 2.47 -2.80 6.66
N GLY A 87 3.05 -1.62 6.89
CA GLY A 87 2.79 -0.43 6.08
C GLY A 87 3.16 -0.61 4.61
N LEU A 88 4.30 -1.26 4.33
CA LEU A 88 4.71 -1.62 2.98
C LEU A 88 3.75 -2.63 2.33
N LYS A 89 3.32 -3.65 3.08
CA LYS A 89 2.30 -4.60 2.62
C LYS A 89 0.99 -3.89 2.31
N THR A 90 0.46 -3.08 3.22
CA THR A 90 -0.76 -2.32 3.03
C THR A 90 -0.64 -1.41 1.81
N TYR A 91 0.46 -0.67 1.65
CA TYR A 91 0.66 0.19 0.49
C TYR A 91 0.67 -0.61 -0.83
N ARG A 92 1.36 -1.76 -0.85
CA ARG A 92 1.38 -2.68 -2.00
C ARG A 92 -0.01 -3.23 -2.31
N ASP A 93 -0.81 -3.53 -1.30
CA ASP A 93 -2.13 -4.15 -1.46
C ASP A 93 -3.18 -3.12 -1.92
N TYR A 94 -3.03 -1.83 -1.60
CA TYR A 94 -3.94 -0.76 -2.07
C TYR A 94 -3.51 -0.10 -3.40
N HIS A 95 -2.20 0.02 -3.64
CA HIS A 95 -1.65 0.65 -4.85
C HIS A 95 -0.52 -0.20 -5.45
N PRO A 96 -0.83 -1.45 -5.90
CA PRO A 96 0.18 -2.34 -6.47
C PRO A 96 0.87 -1.72 -7.70
N LEU A 97 0.10 -1.01 -8.54
CA LEU A 97 0.60 -0.40 -9.76
C LEU A 97 1.63 0.70 -9.49
N SER A 98 1.47 1.52 -8.44
CA SER A 98 2.45 2.58 -8.15
C SER A 98 3.77 2.00 -7.65
N LEU A 99 3.72 0.96 -6.81
CA LEU A 99 4.91 0.33 -6.22
C LEU A 99 5.71 -0.44 -7.27
N PHE A 100 5.08 -1.41 -7.95
CA PHE A 100 5.73 -2.19 -8.99
C PHE A 100 6.01 -1.34 -10.24
N GLY A 101 5.16 -0.35 -10.52
CA GLY A 101 5.36 0.67 -11.54
C GLY A 101 6.66 1.45 -11.35
N ALA A 102 6.86 2.01 -10.14
CA ALA A 102 8.07 2.76 -9.81
C ALA A 102 9.33 1.88 -9.86
N LEU A 103 9.27 0.66 -9.29
CA LEU A 103 10.42 -0.25 -9.31
C LEU A 103 10.78 -0.69 -10.73
N GLY A 104 9.78 -1.08 -11.53
CA GLY A 104 9.98 -1.49 -12.92
C GLY A 104 10.52 -0.35 -13.79
N THR A 105 10.00 0.87 -13.63
CA THR A 105 10.50 2.04 -14.37
C THR A 105 11.94 2.39 -14.00
N VAL A 106 12.33 2.30 -12.73
CA VAL A 106 13.72 2.51 -12.30
C VAL A 106 14.66 1.46 -12.91
N LEU A 107 14.25 0.20 -12.94
CA LEU A 107 15.02 -0.88 -13.58
C LEU A 107 15.17 -0.69 -15.10
N ILE A 108 14.09 -0.30 -15.79
CA ILE A 108 14.15 0.00 -17.22
C ILE A 108 15.05 1.22 -17.47
N ALA A 109 14.90 2.29 -16.68
CA ALA A 109 15.70 3.50 -16.82
C ALA A 109 17.20 3.22 -16.62
N SER A 110 17.55 2.43 -15.59
CA SER A 110 18.94 2.00 -15.37
C SER A 110 19.46 1.10 -16.49
N GLY A 111 18.65 0.17 -17.00
CA GLY A 111 18.98 -0.67 -18.15
C GLY A 111 19.22 0.15 -19.43
N ILE A 112 18.39 1.16 -19.70
CA ILE A 112 18.56 2.10 -20.81
C ILE A 112 19.84 2.90 -20.65
N LEU A 113 20.15 3.37 -19.44
CA LEU A 113 21.34 4.17 -19.17
C LEU A 113 22.63 3.35 -19.42
N VAL A 114 22.67 2.10 -18.94
CA VAL A 114 23.78 1.17 -19.25
C VAL A 114 23.85 0.89 -20.74
N GLY A 115 22.71 0.69 -21.41
CA GLY A 115 22.65 0.47 -22.87
C GLY A 115 23.18 1.67 -23.66
N ALA A 116 22.84 2.89 -23.25
CA ALA A 116 23.35 4.12 -23.86
C ALA A 116 24.87 4.25 -23.72
N VAL A 117 25.43 3.88 -22.56
CA VAL A 117 26.89 3.84 -22.36
C VAL A 117 27.56 2.84 -23.30
N VAL A 118 26.94 1.68 -23.54
CA VAL A 118 27.47 0.67 -24.48
C VAL A 118 27.45 1.19 -25.91
N VAL A 119 26.34 1.80 -26.33
CA VAL A 119 26.22 2.41 -27.68
C VAL A 119 27.26 3.51 -27.87
N TYR A 120 27.42 4.39 -26.89
CA TYR A 120 28.41 5.48 -26.93
C TYR A 120 29.85 4.94 -27.08
N ASN A 121 30.23 3.94 -26.28
CA ASN A 121 31.55 3.31 -26.38
C ASN A 121 31.76 2.59 -27.72
N SER A 122 30.72 1.94 -28.24
CA SER A 122 30.78 1.27 -29.54
C SER A 122 31.00 2.26 -30.69
N MET A 123 30.43 3.47 -30.63
CA MET A 123 30.58 4.48 -31.67
C MET A 123 31.93 5.22 -31.61
N MET A 124 32.43 5.49 -30.40
CA MET A 124 33.66 6.28 -30.22
C MET A 124 34.94 5.43 -30.27
N PHE A 125 34.93 4.25 -29.67
CA PHE A 125 36.12 3.42 -29.50
C PHE A 125 36.07 2.11 -30.29
N GLY A 126 34.95 1.80 -30.97
CA GLY A 126 34.74 0.54 -31.67
C GLY A 126 34.69 -0.68 -30.74
N GLN A 127 34.61 -0.46 -29.42
CA GLN A 127 34.62 -1.52 -28.41
C GLN A 127 33.19 -1.86 -27.98
N LEU A 128 32.80 -3.10 -28.24
CA LEU A 128 31.57 -3.69 -27.72
C LEU A 128 31.83 -4.33 -26.36
N LEU A 129 31.37 -3.66 -25.30
CA LEU A 129 31.36 -4.20 -23.94
C LEU A 129 30.22 -5.22 -23.82
N THR A 130 30.44 -6.44 -24.33
CA THR A 130 29.43 -7.52 -24.39
C THR A 130 28.78 -7.80 -23.04
N GLY A 131 29.54 -7.73 -21.93
CA GLY A 131 28.99 -7.90 -20.58
C GLY A 131 27.97 -6.83 -20.19
N ASN A 132 28.24 -5.56 -20.50
CA ASN A 132 27.33 -4.45 -20.21
C ASN A 132 26.09 -4.47 -21.11
N LEU A 133 26.23 -4.97 -22.35
CA LEU A 133 25.12 -5.17 -23.27
C LEU A 133 24.12 -6.21 -22.71
N VAL A 134 24.63 -7.36 -22.26
CA VAL A 134 23.81 -8.40 -21.63
C VAL A 134 23.17 -7.89 -20.34
N LEU A 135 23.92 -7.15 -19.51
CA LEU A 135 23.37 -6.54 -18.30
C LEU A 135 22.24 -5.56 -18.59
N SER A 136 22.40 -4.68 -19.59
CA SER A 136 21.36 -3.74 -20.04
C SER A 136 20.10 -4.48 -20.48
N ALA A 137 20.24 -5.52 -21.31
CA ALA A 137 19.12 -6.33 -21.76
C ALA A 137 18.39 -7.03 -20.60
N LEU A 138 19.13 -7.62 -19.65
CA LEU A 138 18.56 -8.26 -18.47
C LEU A 138 17.81 -7.28 -17.57
N LEU A 139 18.36 -6.09 -17.34
CA LEU A 139 17.71 -5.04 -16.54
C LEU A 139 16.39 -4.59 -17.17
N ILE A 140 16.37 -4.40 -18.49
CA ILE A 140 15.16 -4.02 -19.23
C ILE A 140 14.12 -5.14 -19.16
N ILE A 141 14.50 -6.40 -19.41
CA ILE A 141 13.59 -7.55 -19.35
C ILE A 141 12.98 -7.69 -17.96
N MET A 142 13.79 -7.64 -16.90
CA MET A 142 13.28 -7.72 -15.53
C MET A 142 12.38 -6.54 -15.18
N GLY A 143 12.72 -5.33 -15.60
CA GLY A 143 11.90 -4.15 -15.38
C GLY A 143 10.53 -4.26 -16.04
N ILE A 144 10.47 -4.75 -17.29
CA ILE A 144 9.20 -5.02 -18.00
C ILE A 144 8.39 -6.10 -17.28
N GLN A 145 9.02 -7.20 -16.85
CA GLN A 145 8.33 -8.26 -16.10
C GLN A 145 7.69 -7.71 -14.82
N ILE A 146 8.40 -6.89 -14.05
CA ILE A 146 7.88 -6.26 -12.83
C ILE A 146 6.70 -5.33 -13.13
N LEU A 147 6.77 -4.54 -14.21
CA LEU A 147 5.65 -3.70 -14.64
C LEU A 147 4.40 -4.53 -14.97
N LEU A 148 4.58 -5.62 -15.72
CA LEU A 148 3.48 -6.53 -16.07
C LEU A 148 2.87 -7.17 -14.82
N PHE A 149 3.69 -7.61 -13.87
CA PHE A 149 3.20 -8.11 -12.58
C PHE A 149 2.38 -7.06 -11.82
N GLY A 150 2.86 -5.81 -11.79
CA GLY A 150 2.13 -4.69 -11.17
C GLY A 150 0.73 -4.49 -11.76
N LEU A 151 0.63 -4.54 -13.09
CA LEU A 151 -0.64 -4.39 -13.82
C LEU A 151 -1.59 -5.57 -13.53
N VAL A 152 -1.07 -6.79 -13.50
CA VAL A 152 -1.87 -7.99 -13.15
C VAL A 152 -2.39 -7.90 -11.72
N CYS A 153 -1.57 -7.48 -10.76
CA CYS A 153 -2.00 -7.30 -9.37
C CYS A 153 -3.12 -6.25 -9.25
N ASP A 154 -2.99 -5.13 -9.96
CA ASP A 154 -4.00 -4.06 -9.97
C ASP A 154 -5.35 -4.53 -10.53
N MET A 155 -5.31 -5.26 -11.65
CA MET A 155 -6.50 -5.86 -12.25
C MET A 155 -7.16 -6.88 -11.33
N TYR A 156 -6.36 -7.70 -10.64
CA TYR A 156 -6.87 -8.70 -9.69
C TYR A 156 -7.59 -8.06 -8.50
N ILE A 157 -6.98 -7.03 -7.89
CA ILE A 157 -7.57 -6.31 -6.74
C ILE A 157 -8.86 -5.61 -7.17
N THR A 158 -8.85 -4.91 -8.31
CA THR A 158 -10.04 -4.24 -8.85
C THR A 158 -11.19 -5.22 -9.09
N ARG A 159 -10.89 -6.42 -9.58
CA ARG A 159 -11.89 -7.48 -9.77
C ARG A 159 -12.44 -7.98 -8.44
N HIS A 160 -11.57 -8.22 -7.46
CA HIS A 160 -11.97 -8.75 -6.16
C HIS A 160 -12.90 -7.78 -5.41
N VAL A 161 -12.59 -6.47 -5.45
CA VAL A 161 -13.44 -5.41 -4.88
C VAL A 161 -14.83 -5.40 -5.52
N LYS A 162 -14.92 -5.60 -6.85
CA LYS A 162 -16.22 -5.67 -7.55
C LYS A 162 -17.04 -6.90 -7.17
N GLU A 163 -16.42 -8.06 -7.00
CA GLU A 163 -17.10 -9.30 -6.59
C GLU A 163 -17.67 -9.21 -5.17
N VAL A 164 -16.94 -8.61 -4.23
CA VAL A 164 -17.43 -8.37 -2.86
C VAL A 164 -18.66 -7.47 -2.87
N LYS A 165 -18.64 -6.38 -3.66
CA LYS A 165 -19.79 -5.47 -3.78
C LYS A 165 -21.03 -6.14 -4.39
N TYR A 166 -20.85 -7.12 -5.28
CA TYR A 166 -21.95 -7.85 -5.91
C TYR A 166 -22.61 -8.84 -4.93
N LYS A 167 -21.85 -9.54 -4.09
CA LYS A 167 -22.39 -10.51 -3.12
C LYS A 167 -23.20 -9.89 -1.98
N LEU A 168 -23.09 -8.58 -1.79
CA LEU A 168 -23.79 -7.83 -0.73
C LEU A 168 -25.14 -7.23 -1.20
N ARG A 169 -25.49 -7.38 -2.48
CA ARG A 169 -26.80 -7.04 -3.04
C ARG A 169 -27.62 -8.29 -3.31
#